data_AF-A0A8S3UHZ2-F1
#
_entry.id   AF-A0A8S3UHZ2-F1
#
_cell.length_a   1.000
_cell.length_b   1.000
_cell.length_c   1.000
_cell.angle_alpha   90.00
_cell.angle_beta   90.00
_cell.angle_gamma   90.00
#
_symmetry.space_group_name_H-M   'P 1'
#
loop_
_entity.id
_entity.type
_entity.pdbx_description
1 polymer ?
#
loop_
_entity_poly.entity_id
_entity_poly.type
_entity_poly.pdbx_seq_one_letter_code
_entity_poly.pdbx_strand_id
1 'polypeptide(L)'
;MWNGAVFDVECRMVYGAMWNSVVFDVECRMVYGAMWNSVVFDVECRTVYGTMWNSVVFDVERKNGMVQCGIVMVYGAMLNSVVFDVECRMVYGTMWNSVVFDVECRMVYGKVWNSVVIDVECRMVYGTMWNSVVFDVECRMVYGAMWNSVVIDVECRMVYGAMWNGVVFDVECRMVYGAMLNSVVFDVECRMVYGTMWNSVVFDVEMQNGVWCNVEW
;
A
#
# COMPACT_ATOMS: atom_id res chain seq x y z
N MET A 1 -17.95 -26.44 3.20
CA MET A 1 -16.80 -26.23 4.11
C MET A 1 -15.82 -27.34 3.85
N TRP A 2 -14.66 -27.03 3.29
CA TRP A 2 -13.55 -27.96 3.23
C TRP A 2 -12.80 -27.84 4.57
N ASN A 3 -12.49 -28.97 5.21
CA ASN A 3 -11.72 -29.08 6.46
C ASN A 3 -10.43 -29.88 6.18
N GLY A 4 -9.66 -29.44 5.20
CA GLY A 4 -8.42 -30.10 4.76
C GLY A 4 -7.68 -29.23 3.75
N ALA A 5 -6.36 -29.39 3.66
CA ALA A 5 -5.55 -28.61 2.72
C ALA A 5 -5.98 -28.89 1.27
N VAL A 6 -6.14 -27.83 0.49
CA VAL A 6 -6.54 -27.90 -0.92
C VAL A 6 -5.33 -27.47 -1.76
N PHE A 7 -5.01 -28.25 -2.78
CA PHE A 7 -3.86 -28.05 -3.66
C PHE A 7 -4.34 -27.95 -5.11
N ASP A 8 -3.58 -27.27 -5.96
CA ASP A 8 -3.75 -27.22 -7.42
C ASP A 8 -5.17 -26.82 -7.85
N VAL A 9 -5.63 -25.65 -7.41
CA VAL A 9 -6.96 -25.15 -7.73
C VAL A 9 -6.93 -24.33 -9.01
N GLU A 10 -7.17 -24.97 -10.15
CA GLU A 10 -7.42 -24.28 -11.41
C GLU A 10 -8.91 -23.98 -11.61
N CYS A 11 -9.27 -22.70 -11.72
CA CYS A 11 -10.65 -22.29 -11.91
C CYS A 11 -10.80 -21.13 -12.91
N ARG A 12 -11.82 -21.21 -13.77
CA ARG A 12 -12.15 -20.09 -14.66
C ARG A 12 -12.85 -18.95 -13.92
N MET A 13 -13.79 -19.27 -13.03
CA MET A 13 -14.51 -18.29 -12.22
C MET A 13 -14.89 -18.91 -10.89
N VAL A 14 -14.76 -18.13 -9.81
CA VAL A 14 -15.22 -18.48 -8.47
C VAL A 14 -16.23 -17.43 -8.02
N TYR A 15 -17.40 -17.87 -7.55
CA TYR A 15 -18.45 -17.01 -7.00
C TYR A 15 -18.80 -17.47 -5.59
N GLY A 16 -18.82 -16.54 -4.62
CA GLY A 16 -19.38 -16.78 -3.29
C GLY A 16 -18.69 -17.89 -2.49
N ALA A 17 -17.38 -18.08 -2.69
CA ALA A 17 -16.64 -19.14 -2.03
C ALA A 17 -16.24 -18.74 -0.61
N MET A 18 -16.38 -19.69 0.32
CA MET A 18 -15.80 -19.61 1.67
C MET A 18 -14.74 -20.69 1.82
N TRP A 19 -13.49 -20.28 1.94
CA TRP A 19 -12.36 -21.16 2.19
C TRP A 19 -11.93 -21.04 3.64
N ASN A 20 -12.06 -22.12 4.39
CA ASN A 20 -11.66 -22.22 5.81
C ASN A 20 -10.53 -23.25 6.00
N SER A 21 -9.71 -23.47 4.96
CA SER A 21 -8.68 -24.50 4.93
C SER A 21 -7.43 -23.95 4.27
N VAL A 22 -6.25 -24.47 4.62
CA VAL A 22 -5.01 -24.10 3.94
C VAL A 22 -5.13 -24.38 2.44
N VAL A 23 -4.81 -23.40 1.59
CA VAL A 23 -4.88 -23.57 0.14
C VAL A 23 -3.52 -23.27 -0.47
N PHE A 24 -3.09 -24.11 -1.41
CA PHE A 24 -1.87 -23.97 -2.18
C PHE A 24 -2.23 -23.90 -3.67
N ASP A 25 -1.46 -23.13 -4.44
CA ASP A 25 -1.46 -23.09 -5.90
C ASP A 25 -2.87 -22.83 -6.48
N VAL A 26 -3.35 -21.60 -6.28
CA VAL A 26 -4.67 -21.17 -6.78
C VAL A 26 -4.51 -20.35 -8.05
N GLU A 27 -4.86 -20.96 -9.18
CA GLU A 27 -4.92 -20.26 -10.46
C GLU A 27 -6.37 -19.98 -10.85
N CYS A 28 -6.80 -18.72 -10.67
CA CYS A 28 -8.15 -18.29 -10.99
C CYS A 28 -8.19 -17.15 -12.00
N ARG A 29 -9.00 -17.27 -13.06
CA ARG A 29 -9.19 -16.11 -13.94
C ARG A 29 -10.01 -15.01 -13.27
N MET A 30 -11.08 -15.34 -12.55
CA MET A 30 -11.87 -14.33 -11.82
C MET A 30 -12.40 -14.88 -10.50
N VAL A 31 -12.35 -14.05 -9.45
CA VAL A 31 -12.92 -14.36 -8.14
C VAL A 31 -13.88 -13.25 -7.72
N TYR A 32 -15.11 -13.62 -7.36
CA TYR A 32 -16.16 -12.70 -6.92
C TYR A 32 -16.71 -13.11 -5.56
N GLY A 33 -16.73 -12.18 -4.61
CA GLY A 33 -17.43 -12.36 -3.33
C GLY A 33 -16.88 -13.52 -2.50
N ALA A 34 -15.57 -13.74 -2.53
CA ALA A 34 -14.92 -14.81 -1.79
C ALA A 34 -14.48 -14.34 -0.40
N MET A 35 -14.66 -15.22 0.59
CA MET A 35 -14.10 -15.10 1.92
C MET A 35 -13.04 -16.17 2.12
N TRP A 36 -11.82 -15.71 2.35
CA TRP A 36 -10.68 -16.57 2.67
C TRP A 36 -10.36 -16.40 4.14
N ASN A 37 -10.47 -17.49 4.90
CA ASN A 37 -10.14 -17.55 6.31
C ASN A 37 -9.24 -18.77 6.54
N SER A 38 -8.07 -18.71 5.93
CA SER A 38 -7.16 -19.81 5.66
C SER A 38 -5.71 -19.34 5.67
N VAL A 39 -4.74 -20.25 5.60
CA VAL A 39 -3.40 -19.87 5.14
C VAL A 39 -3.36 -20.13 3.64
N VAL A 40 -2.96 -19.16 2.85
CA VAL A 40 -2.96 -19.30 1.39
C VAL A 40 -1.55 -19.10 0.88
N PHE A 41 -1.12 -20.05 0.05
CA PHE A 41 0.16 -20.04 -0.65
C PHE A 41 -0.14 -19.92 -2.14
N ASP A 42 0.61 -19.06 -2.82
CA ASP A 42 0.69 -18.93 -4.28
C ASP A 42 -0.68 -18.75 -4.94
N VAL A 43 -1.12 -17.49 -5.05
CA VAL A 43 -2.41 -17.11 -5.65
C VAL A 43 -2.20 -16.31 -6.92
N GLU A 44 -2.51 -16.92 -8.06
CA GLU A 44 -2.55 -16.20 -9.32
C GLU A 44 -4.00 -15.94 -9.73
N CYS A 45 -4.47 -14.72 -9.48
CA CYS A 45 -5.82 -14.30 -9.84
C CYS A 45 -5.81 -13.16 -10.84
N ARG A 46 -6.35 -13.32 -12.06
CA ARG A 46 -6.37 -12.17 -12.99
C ARG A 46 -7.19 -11.01 -12.45
N THR A 47 -8.37 -11.26 -11.88
CA THR A 47 -9.21 -10.22 -11.27
C THR A 47 -9.93 -10.71 -10.03
N VAL A 48 -9.94 -9.87 -8.99
CA VAL A 48 -10.57 -10.16 -7.70
C VAL A 48 -11.53 -9.04 -7.34
N TYR A 49 -12.78 -9.40 -7.02
CA TYR A 49 -13.85 -8.47 -6.68
C TYR A 49 -14.52 -8.82 -5.36
N GLY A 50 -14.61 -7.85 -4.45
CA GLY A 50 -15.44 -7.96 -3.25
C GLY A 50 -14.99 -9.07 -2.31
N THR A 51 -13.69 -9.23 -2.09
CA THR A 51 -13.15 -10.34 -1.29
C THR A 51 -12.71 -9.90 0.10
N MET A 52 -12.95 -10.76 1.08
CA MET A 52 -12.38 -10.60 2.41
C MET A 52 -11.33 -11.69 2.64
N TRP A 53 -10.12 -11.27 2.98
CA TRP A 53 -9.04 -12.17 3.37
C TRP A 53 -8.75 -11.93 4.84
N ASN A 54 -9.08 -12.93 5.64
CA ASN A 54 -8.68 -13.07 7.02
C ASN A 54 -7.67 -14.20 7.12
N SER A 55 -6.61 -14.12 6.30
CA SER A 55 -5.78 -15.25 5.91
C SER A 55 -4.32 -14.88 5.80
N VAL A 56 -3.39 -15.58 6.44
CA VAL A 56 -1.96 -15.33 6.16
C VAL A 56 -1.69 -15.74 4.72
N VAL A 57 -1.29 -14.77 3.90
CA VAL A 57 -0.93 -15.01 2.49
C VAL A 57 0.58 -15.02 2.44
N PHE A 58 1.13 -16.18 2.14
CA PHE A 58 2.56 -16.37 1.93
C PHE A 58 2.82 -16.51 0.44
N ASP A 59 3.89 -15.87 -0.01
CA ASP A 59 4.54 -16.17 -1.26
C ASP A 59 5.88 -16.84 -0.91
N VAL A 60 6.09 -18.12 -1.28
CA VAL A 60 7.37 -18.81 -0.99
C VAL A 60 7.89 -19.60 -2.19
N GLU A 61 8.73 -18.86 -2.93
CA GLU A 61 9.87 -19.25 -3.77
C GLU A 61 9.69 -19.74 -5.23
N ARG A 62 10.10 -18.82 -6.12
CA ARG A 62 11.18 -18.97 -7.12
C ARG A 62 11.17 -20.21 -8.01
N LYS A 63 10.73 -19.96 -9.26
CA LYS A 63 11.51 -20.31 -10.46
C LYS A 63 11.62 -19.11 -11.39
N ASN A 64 12.83 -18.52 -11.48
CA ASN A 64 13.26 -17.46 -12.40
C ASN A 64 13.06 -15.97 -12.00
N GLY A 65 13.20 -15.62 -10.72
CA GLY A 65 13.68 -14.28 -10.33
C GLY A 65 12.64 -13.16 -10.18
N MET A 66 11.34 -13.45 -10.24
CA MET A 66 10.26 -12.63 -9.70
C MET A 66 9.23 -13.61 -9.13
N VAL A 67 8.83 -13.43 -7.88
CA VAL A 67 7.76 -14.23 -7.26
C VAL A 67 6.47 -13.43 -7.46
N GLN A 68 5.49 -14.01 -8.16
CA GLN A 68 4.38 -13.27 -8.77
C GLN A 68 3.04 -13.77 -8.24
N CYS A 69 2.54 -13.13 -7.19
CA CYS A 69 1.09 -13.09 -6.93
C CYS A 69 0.45 -12.11 -7.95
N GLY A 70 0.32 -12.52 -9.21
CA GLY A 70 -0.03 -11.64 -10.33
C GLY A 70 -1.49 -11.20 -10.36
N ILE A 71 -1.95 -10.42 -9.38
CA ILE A 71 -3.31 -9.88 -9.40
C ILE A 71 -3.38 -8.66 -10.31
N VAL A 72 -3.93 -8.83 -11.51
CA VAL A 72 -4.03 -7.71 -12.46
C VAL A 72 -4.95 -6.62 -11.92
N MET A 73 -6.06 -7.00 -11.27
CA MET A 73 -7.00 -6.03 -10.70
C MET A 73 -7.64 -6.52 -9.40
N VAL A 74 -7.54 -5.70 -8.35
CA VAL A 74 -8.27 -5.88 -7.08
C VAL A 74 -9.31 -4.76 -6.94
N TYR A 75 -10.56 -5.14 -6.68
CA TYR A 75 -11.66 -4.22 -6.38
C TYR A 75 -12.32 -4.59 -5.06
N GLY A 76 -12.32 -3.67 -4.10
CA GLY A 76 -13.11 -3.83 -2.87
C GLY A 76 -12.65 -5.03 -2.05
N ALA A 77 -11.41 -4.99 -1.55
CA ALA A 77 -10.85 -6.05 -0.72
C ALA A 77 -10.59 -5.56 0.70
N MET A 78 -10.87 -6.42 1.68
CA MET A 78 -10.42 -6.24 3.06
C MET A 78 -9.41 -7.33 3.38
N LEU A 79 -8.17 -6.93 3.69
CA LEU A 79 -7.12 -7.84 4.15
C LEU A 79 -6.86 -7.57 5.64
N ASN A 80 -7.04 -8.58 6.48
CA ASN A 80 -6.91 -8.50 7.94
C ASN A 80 -5.81 -9.43 8.47
N SER A 81 -4.80 -9.71 7.66
CA SER A 81 -3.81 -10.76 7.92
C SER A 81 -2.44 -10.45 7.32
N VAL A 82 -1.38 -11.08 7.84
CA VAL A 82 -0.03 -10.82 7.32
C VAL A 82 0.04 -11.22 5.84
N VAL A 83 0.52 -10.29 5.01
CA VAL A 83 0.70 -10.51 3.58
C VAL A 83 2.16 -10.28 3.25
N PHE A 84 2.76 -11.27 2.61
CA PHE A 84 4.05 -11.17 1.97
C PHE A 84 3.83 -10.97 0.47
N ASP A 85 4.58 -10.05 -0.12
CA ASP A 85 4.76 -9.80 -1.56
C ASP A 85 3.47 -9.69 -2.39
N VAL A 86 3.08 -8.46 -2.71
CA VAL A 86 1.90 -8.19 -3.55
C VAL A 86 2.29 -7.38 -4.78
N GLU A 87 2.29 -8.04 -5.93
CA GLU A 87 2.40 -7.38 -7.23
C GLU A 87 1.01 -7.19 -7.86
N CYS A 88 0.58 -5.94 -8.05
CA CYS A 88 -0.70 -5.65 -8.71
C CYS A 88 -0.59 -4.57 -9.77
N ARG A 89 -1.28 -4.76 -10.91
CA ARG A 89 -1.36 -3.67 -11.88
C ARG A 89 -2.29 -2.55 -11.38
N MET A 90 -3.42 -2.89 -10.76
CA MET A 90 -4.37 -1.91 -10.24
C MET A 90 -5.05 -2.39 -8.96
N VAL A 91 -5.14 -1.51 -7.98
CA VAL A 91 -5.85 -1.74 -6.71
C VAL A 91 -6.87 -0.61 -6.50
N TYR A 92 -8.13 -0.97 -6.26
CA TYR A 92 -9.23 -0.04 -6.01
C TYR A 92 -9.97 -0.36 -4.71
N GLY A 93 -10.14 0.66 -3.86
CA GLY A 93 -11.09 0.59 -2.74
C GLY A 93 -10.73 -0.51 -1.74
N THR A 94 -9.46 -0.61 -1.34
CA THR A 94 -9.00 -1.69 -0.46
C THR A 94 -8.67 -1.17 0.93
N MET A 95 -8.94 -1.99 1.94
CA MET A 95 -8.54 -1.74 3.32
C MET A 95 -7.62 -2.86 3.78
N TRP A 96 -6.48 -2.47 4.33
CA TRP A 96 -5.46 -3.37 4.83
C TRP A 96 -5.26 -3.05 6.31
N ASN A 97 -5.60 -3.99 7.18
CA ASN A 97 -5.51 -3.86 8.63
C ASN A 97 -4.47 -4.84 9.21
N SER A 98 -3.37 -5.09 8.51
CA SER A 98 -2.40 -6.12 8.85
C SER A 98 -0.98 -5.85 8.35
N VAL A 99 0.02 -6.56 8.88
CA VAL A 99 1.43 -6.35 8.48
C VAL A 99 1.62 -6.71 7.01
N VAL A 100 2.29 -5.83 6.26
CA VAL A 100 2.58 -6.01 4.85
C VAL A 100 4.04 -5.75 4.62
N PHE A 101 4.71 -6.71 4.01
CA PHE A 101 6.13 -6.61 3.74
C PHE A 101 6.33 -5.82 2.45
N ASP A 102 6.07 -6.42 1.28
CA ASP A 102 6.40 -5.76 0.02
C ASP A 102 5.16 -5.57 -0.87
N VAL A 103 4.93 -4.35 -1.36
CA VAL A 103 3.83 -4.04 -2.28
C VAL A 103 4.35 -3.31 -3.50
N GLU A 104 4.29 -3.97 -4.64
CA GLU A 104 4.56 -3.39 -5.94
C GLU A 104 3.25 -3.16 -6.70
N CYS A 105 2.88 -1.90 -6.91
CA CYS A 105 1.65 -1.57 -7.62
C CYS A 105 1.84 -0.52 -8.70
N ARG A 106 1.33 -0.78 -9.91
CA ARG A 106 1.35 0.27 -10.93
C ARG A 106 0.38 1.41 -10.59
N MET A 107 -0.80 1.11 -10.05
CA MET A 107 -1.79 2.12 -9.66
C MET A 107 -2.58 1.70 -8.43
N VAL A 108 -2.71 2.61 -7.46
CA VAL A 108 -3.51 2.43 -6.24
C VAL A 108 -4.52 3.57 -6.11
N TYR A 109 -5.78 3.22 -5.87
CA TYR A 109 -6.89 4.17 -5.72
C TYR A 109 -7.71 3.87 -4.46
N GLY A 110 -7.92 4.88 -3.62
CA GLY A 110 -8.87 4.80 -2.51
C GLY A 110 -8.49 3.71 -1.51
N LYS A 111 -7.27 3.76 -0.98
CA LYS A 111 -6.72 2.72 -0.11
C LYS A 111 -6.57 3.22 1.32
N VAL A 112 -6.88 2.37 2.29
CA VAL A 112 -6.60 2.63 3.70
C VAL A 112 -5.68 1.55 4.24
N TRP A 113 -4.56 1.98 4.80
CA TRP A 113 -3.61 1.14 5.52
C TRP A 113 -3.68 1.49 6.99
N ASN A 114 -4.00 0.52 7.84
CA ASN A 114 -4.14 0.70 9.28
C ASN A 114 -3.12 -0.18 10.05
N SER A 115 -1.98 -0.47 9.45
CA SER A 115 -1.04 -1.49 9.93
C SER A 115 0.38 -1.30 9.40
N VAL A 116 1.36 -1.99 10.00
CA VAL A 116 2.77 -1.86 9.60
C VAL A 116 2.93 -2.21 8.12
N VAL A 117 3.52 -1.30 7.36
CA VAL A 117 3.91 -1.53 5.96
C VAL A 117 5.41 -1.30 5.85
N ILE A 118 6.13 -2.26 5.27
CA ILE A 118 7.59 -2.19 5.19
C ILE A 118 7.94 -1.48 3.88
N ASP A 119 7.73 -2.11 2.73
CA ASP A 119 8.13 -1.55 1.44
C ASP A 119 6.94 -1.37 0.49
N VAL A 120 6.85 -0.18 -0.11
CA VAL A 120 5.78 0.18 -1.05
C VAL A 120 6.37 0.86 -2.26
N GLU A 121 6.37 0.15 -3.38
CA GLU A 121 6.70 0.72 -4.68
C GLU A 121 5.44 0.94 -5.50
N CYS A 122 5.12 2.20 -5.77
CA CYS A 122 3.96 2.54 -6.58
C CYS A 122 4.25 3.56 -7.67
N ARG A 123 3.81 3.28 -8.90
CA ARG A 123 3.91 4.31 -9.96
C ARG A 123 2.93 5.47 -9.75
N MET A 124 1.72 5.18 -9.28
CA MET A 124 0.71 6.20 -9.00
C MET A 124 -0.17 5.81 -7.83
N VAL A 125 -0.38 6.76 -6.93
CA VAL A 125 -1.20 6.60 -5.74
C VAL A 125 -2.23 7.73 -5.68
N TYR A 126 -3.50 7.39 -5.48
CA TYR A 126 -4.62 8.33 -5.40
C TYR A 126 -5.49 8.08 -4.17
N GLY A 127 -5.71 9.10 -3.35
CA GLY A 127 -6.69 9.07 -2.26
C GLY A 127 -6.36 8.01 -1.23
N THR A 128 -5.15 8.01 -0.69
CA THR A 128 -4.69 7.00 0.26
C THR A 128 -4.57 7.53 1.67
N MET A 129 -4.98 6.73 2.64
CA MET A 129 -4.79 7.00 4.06
C MET A 129 -3.86 5.95 4.65
N TRP A 130 -2.84 6.41 5.36
CA TRP A 130 -1.88 5.60 6.09
C TRP A 130 -1.99 5.97 7.55
N ASN A 131 -2.47 5.05 8.39
CA ASN A 131 -2.68 5.29 9.83
C ASN A 131 -1.72 4.42 10.68
N SER A 132 -0.53 4.15 10.18
CA SER A 132 0.36 3.13 10.72
C SER A 132 1.82 3.31 10.34
N VAL A 133 2.72 2.60 11.04
CA VAL A 133 4.15 2.66 10.78
C VAL A 133 4.44 2.25 9.33
N VAL A 134 5.11 3.13 8.59
CA VAL A 134 5.59 2.85 7.24
C VAL A 134 7.09 3.02 7.21
N PHE A 135 7.81 2.02 6.70
CA PHE A 135 9.26 2.09 6.58
C PHE A 135 9.61 2.83 5.30
N ASP A 136 9.45 2.22 4.12
CA ASP A 136 9.94 2.77 2.86
C ASP A 136 8.80 2.91 1.83
N VAL A 137 8.70 4.10 1.24
CA VAL A 137 7.68 4.40 0.23
C VAL A 137 8.32 5.05 -0.98
N GLU A 138 8.38 4.32 -2.08
CA GLU A 138 8.79 4.85 -3.36
C GLU A 138 7.58 5.07 -4.26
N CYS A 139 7.29 6.33 -4.56
CA CYS A 139 6.18 6.68 -5.44
C CYS A 139 6.56 7.66 -6.54
N ARG A 140 6.22 7.35 -7.80
CA ARG A 140 6.43 8.35 -8.86
C ARG A 140 5.44 9.51 -8.76
N MET A 141 4.19 9.25 -8.37
CA MET A 141 3.18 10.29 -8.21
C MET A 141 2.19 9.92 -7.10
N VAL A 142 1.94 10.89 -6.21
CA VAL A 142 0.96 10.78 -5.13
C VAL A 142 -0.04 11.92 -5.25
N TYR A 143 -1.33 11.60 -5.22
CA TYR A 143 -2.43 12.55 -5.25
C TYR A 143 -3.37 12.30 -4.07
N GLY A 144 -3.46 13.25 -3.14
CA GLY A 144 -4.34 13.12 -1.99
C GLY A 144 -3.89 11.98 -1.08
N ALA A 145 -2.85 12.21 -0.29
CA ALA A 145 -2.42 11.26 0.74
C ALA A 145 -2.58 11.86 2.13
N MET A 146 -3.04 11.06 3.08
CA MET A 146 -3.00 11.39 4.50
C MET A 146 -2.16 10.35 5.22
N TRP A 147 -1.16 10.81 5.94
CA TRP A 147 -0.25 10.01 6.74
C TRP A 147 -0.49 10.42 8.19
N ASN A 148 -1.02 9.51 9.00
CA ASN A 148 -1.29 9.70 10.43
C ASN A 148 -0.43 8.72 11.24
N SER A 149 0.89 8.80 11.09
CA SER A 149 1.77 7.75 11.58
C SER A 149 3.25 8.12 11.67
N VAL A 150 4.05 7.13 12.06
CA VAL A 150 5.50 7.14 11.90
C VAL A 150 5.82 6.71 10.47
N VAL A 151 6.58 7.53 9.76
CA VAL A 151 7.06 7.23 8.41
C VAL A 151 8.58 7.42 8.40
N ILE A 152 9.31 6.43 7.90
CA ILE A 152 10.77 6.44 7.96
C ILE A 152 11.35 7.07 6.69
N ASP A 153 11.04 6.53 5.52
CA ASP A 153 11.54 7.04 4.25
C ASP A 153 10.41 7.17 3.22
N VAL A 154 10.44 8.29 2.49
CA VAL A 154 9.47 8.62 1.46
C VAL A 154 10.20 9.27 0.30
N GLU A 155 10.36 8.51 -0.77
CA GLU A 155 10.84 9.03 -2.04
C GLU A 155 9.68 9.23 -3.01
N CYS A 156 9.39 10.50 -3.31
CA CYS A 156 8.32 10.84 -4.24
C CYS A 156 8.76 11.82 -5.34
N ARG A 157 8.55 11.45 -6.61
CA ARG A 157 8.85 12.43 -7.68
C ARG A 157 7.86 13.61 -7.68
N MET A 158 6.59 13.37 -7.39
CA MET A 158 5.56 14.41 -7.33
C MET A 158 4.50 14.08 -6.28
N VAL A 159 4.18 15.04 -5.43
CA VAL A 159 3.12 14.94 -4.43
C VAL A 159 2.14 16.10 -4.61
N TYR A 160 0.85 15.79 -4.73
CA TYR A 160 -0.24 16.75 -4.80
C TYR A 160 -1.22 16.51 -3.67
N GLY A 161 -1.33 17.44 -2.73
CA GLY A 161 -2.24 17.31 -1.59
C GLY A 161 -1.77 16.19 -0.66
N ALA A 162 -0.89 16.52 0.28
CA ALA A 162 -0.50 15.60 1.34
C ALA A 162 -0.78 16.21 2.72
N MET A 163 -1.24 15.38 3.65
CA MET A 163 -1.31 15.72 5.06
C MET A 163 -0.47 14.73 5.83
N TRP A 164 0.44 15.23 6.65
CA TRP A 164 1.32 14.43 7.50
C TRP A 164 1.05 14.81 8.94
N ASN A 165 0.60 13.85 9.75
CA ASN A 165 0.40 13.94 11.18
C ASN A 165 1.18 12.79 11.83
N GLY A 166 2.13 13.07 12.71
CA GLY A 166 2.93 12.02 13.35
C GLY A 166 4.42 12.31 13.36
N VAL A 167 5.24 11.33 12.99
CA VAL A 167 6.71 11.47 12.94
C VAL A 167 7.17 11.06 11.56
N VAL A 168 7.98 11.90 10.92
CA VAL A 168 8.56 11.59 9.62
C VAL A 168 10.08 11.75 9.74
N PHE A 169 10.83 10.73 9.37
CA PHE A 169 12.29 10.80 9.41
C PHE A 169 12.80 11.47 8.14
N ASP A 170 12.68 10.82 7.00
CA ASP A 170 13.27 11.28 5.74
C ASP A 170 12.18 11.42 4.66
N VAL A 171 12.21 12.55 3.96
CA VAL A 171 11.34 12.81 2.80
C VAL A 171 12.16 13.41 1.67
N GLU A 172 12.34 12.66 0.58
CA GLU A 172 12.86 13.19 -0.67
C GLU A 172 11.73 13.39 -1.67
N CYS A 173 11.47 14.65 -2.05
CA CYS A 173 10.49 14.97 -3.08
C CYS A 173 11.02 15.93 -4.15
N ARG A 174 10.83 15.62 -5.44
CA ARG A 174 11.16 16.64 -6.46
C ARG A 174 10.16 17.79 -6.50
N MET A 175 8.89 17.53 -6.27
CA MET A 175 7.83 18.54 -6.33
C MET A 175 6.71 18.22 -5.34
N VAL A 176 6.35 19.20 -4.53
CA VAL A 176 5.22 19.13 -3.60
C VAL A 176 4.27 20.30 -3.86
N TYR A 177 3.00 20.00 -4.08
CA TYR A 177 1.92 20.98 -4.24
C TYR A 177 0.86 20.73 -3.17
N GLY A 178 0.69 21.67 -2.24
CA GLY A 178 -0.29 21.53 -1.17
C GLY A 178 0.13 20.46 -0.17
N ALA A 179 0.84 20.86 0.89
CA ALA A 179 1.09 19.97 2.01
C ALA A 179 0.75 20.62 3.35
N MET A 180 0.20 19.84 4.26
CA MET A 180 0.03 20.21 5.66
C MET A 180 0.86 19.25 6.50
N LEU A 181 1.83 19.77 7.22
CA LEU A 181 2.69 18.99 8.11
C LEU A 181 2.41 19.40 9.54
N ASN A 182 1.89 18.47 10.31
CA ASN A 182 1.59 18.60 11.73
C ASN A 182 2.23 17.41 12.46
N SER A 183 3.53 17.32 12.28
CA SER A 183 4.38 16.19 12.64
C SER A 183 5.70 16.66 13.23
N VAL A 184 6.47 15.76 13.81
CA VAL A 184 7.91 15.97 13.97
C VAL A 184 8.58 15.49 12.69
N VAL A 185 9.43 16.31 12.08
CA VAL A 185 10.09 15.98 10.82
C VAL A 185 11.59 16.13 10.99
N PHE A 186 12.38 15.11 10.65
CA PHE A 186 13.83 15.16 10.80
C PHE A 186 14.47 15.77 9.56
N ASP A 187 14.41 15.11 8.41
CA ASP A 187 15.07 15.54 7.17
C ASP A 187 14.07 15.64 6.01
N VAL A 188 14.04 16.80 5.35
CA VAL A 188 13.23 17.03 4.14
C VAL A 188 14.08 17.62 3.05
N GLU A 189 14.23 16.88 1.95
CA GLU A 189 14.81 17.40 0.72
C GLU A 189 13.71 17.59 -0.33
N CYS A 190 13.45 18.84 -0.70
CA CYS A 190 12.47 19.16 -1.73
C CYS A 190 12.99 20.15 -2.76
N ARG A 191 12.99 19.78 -4.06
CA ARG A 191 13.42 20.75 -5.09
C ARG A 191 12.42 21.89 -5.29
N MET A 192 11.12 21.57 -5.26
CA MET A 192 10.06 22.55 -5.47
C MET A 192 8.88 22.34 -4.52
N VAL A 193 8.49 23.40 -3.82
CA VAL A 193 7.40 23.36 -2.83
C VAL A 193 6.44 24.53 -3.01
N TYR A 194 5.15 24.22 -3.17
CA TYR A 194 4.08 25.21 -3.35
C TYR A 194 2.95 24.98 -2.36
N GLY A 195 2.62 26.00 -1.56
CA GLY A 195 1.44 25.98 -0.69
C GLY A 195 1.54 24.98 0.45
N THR A 196 2.54 25.16 1.31
CA THR A 196 2.72 24.32 2.51
C THR A 196 2.42 25.07 3.78
N MET A 197 1.77 24.39 4.72
CA MET A 197 1.58 24.85 6.09
C MET A 197 2.31 23.89 7.04
N TRP A 198 3.09 24.45 7.96
CA TRP A 198 3.89 23.71 8.91
C TRP A 198 3.43 24.05 10.34
N ASN A 199 2.99 23.05 11.07
CA ASN A 199 2.66 23.09 12.50
C ASN A 199 3.44 21.97 13.19
N SER A 200 4.77 22.05 13.08
CA SER A 200 5.67 20.91 13.21
C SER A 200 7.03 21.35 13.72
N VAL A 201 7.67 20.50 14.53
CA VAL A 201 9.09 20.65 14.84
C VAL A 201 9.87 20.05 13.68
N VAL A 202 10.77 20.84 13.07
CA VAL A 202 11.59 20.40 11.94
C VAL A 202 13.07 20.60 12.24
N PHE A 203 13.89 19.57 12.00
CA PHE A 203 15.32 19.58 12.35
C PHE A 203 16.24 19.93 11.16
N ASP A 204 15.93 19.45 9.95
CA ASP A 204 16.67 19.76 8.71
C ASP A 204 15.73 19.87 7.49
N VAL A 205 15.93 20.93 6.70
CA VAL A 205 15.12 21.22 5.51
C VAL A 205 16.00 21.82 4.42
N GLU A 206 16.16 21.08 3.32
CA GLU A 206 16.77 21.59 2.11
C GLU A 206 15.70 21.82 1.03
N MET A 207 15.52 23.09 0.65
CA MET A 207 14.60 23.47 -0.42
C MET A 207 15.28 24.36 -1.46
N GLN A 208 15.28 23.93 -2.72
CA GLN A 208 15.90 24.69 -3.81
C GLN A 208 15.00 25.83 -4.33
N ASN A 209 13.68 25.65 -4.38
CA ASN A 209 12.73 26.67 -4.84
C ASN A 209 11.34 26.49 -4.17
N GLY A 210 10.85 27.44 -3.36
CA GLY A 210 9.51 27.31 -2.76
C GLY A 210 8.91 28.60 -2.21
N VAL A 211 7.57 28.66 -2.16
CA VAL A 211 6.82 29.76 -1.53
C VAL A 211 6.24 29.28 -0.21
N TRP A 212 6.74 29.84 0.88
CA TRP A 212 6.28 29.55 2.25
C TRP A 212 4.91 30.19 2.50
N CYS A 213 3.97 29.43 3.08
CA CYS A 213 2.78 29.98 3.72
C CYS A 213 2.71 29.50 5.18
N ASN A 214 3.46 30.25 5.99
CA ASN A 214 3.54 30.33 7.45
C ASN A 214 3.95 29.13 8.31
N VAL A 215 4.99 29.47 9.08
CA VAL A 215 5.50 28.98 10.36
C VAL A 215 4.65 29.59 11.47
N GLU A 216 4.33 28.84 12.54
CA GLU A 216 4.25 29.40 13.89
C GLU A 216 4.62 28.33 14.95
N TRP A 217 5.82 28.53 15.54
CA TRP A 217 6.41 28.09 16.81
C TRP A 217 6.42 26.61 17.21
#